data_AF-A0A957GJY1-F1
#
_entry.id   AF-A0A957GJY1-F1
#
_cell.length_a   1.000
_cell.length_b   1.000
_cell.length_c   1.000
_cell.angle_alpha   90.00
_cell.angle_beta   90.00
_cell.angle_gamma   90.00
#
_symmetry.space_group_name_H-M   'P 1'
#
loop_
_entity.id
_entity.type
_entity.pdbx_description
1 polymer ?
#
loop_
_entity_poly.entity_id
_entity_poly.type
_entity_poly.pdbx_seq_one_letter_code
_entity_poly.pdbx_strand_id
1 'polypeptide(L)'
;VYALLTVAAFCTAFYMARQVKMVFFGAPRHKAAEHAHESPRTMTVPLVILAILAIGGGLLNFPNFGAEAAHGEETAVVEDTHATEAEADDHAAESDSHAATEADDHAAETDTHAAEGASGGINLALEHWLEHSIASFHLTEEGVVHMPHTPTSLQVPVAAISSVLAIIAIAVAYFVVYGSRPKTADERDPLQATPIWWMAVLPLNTLYMDYLIPAFNRLAEWAAHTLDWAFWHDFVHDNIIRNIFVGFANFASNVLDAQGVDGIVNGSGSVTRWLANQIRRSQTGYARNYALSVFLGTVVLLAYFLFMAR
;
A
#
# COMPACT_ATOMS: atom_id res chain seq x y z
N VAL A 1 -9.78 16.82 23.81
CA VAL A 1 -9.55 16.74 22.35
C VAL A 1 -9.91 18.05 21.65
N TYR A 2 -11.15 18.55 21.73
CA TYR A 2 -11.56 19.79 21.07
C TYR A 2 -10.67 21.01 21.38
N ALA A 3 -10.32 21.25 22.65
CA ALA A 3 -9.43 22.36 23.02
C ALA A 3 -8.04 22.26 22.33
N LEU A 4 -7.48 21.04 22.23
CA LEU A 4 -6.20 20.82 21.56
C LEU A 4 -6.31 21.10 20.06
N LEU A 5 -7.40 20.67 19.42
CA LEU A 5 -7.66 20.93 17.99
C LEU A 5 -7.88 22.42 17.72
N THR A 6 -8.58 23.13 18.60
CA THR A 6 -8.77 24.57 18.51
C THR A 6 -7.44 25.33 18.60
N VAL A 7 -6.56 24.93 19.52
CA VAL A 7 -5.20 25.48 19.63
C VAL A 7 -4.38 25.15 18.38
N ALA A 8 -4.47 23.91 17.87
CA ALA A 8 -3.78 23.51 16.64
C ALA A 8 -4.25 24.32 15.42
N ALA A 9 -5.55 24.56 15.27
CA ALA A 9 -6.11 25.38 14.20
C ALA A 9 -5.63 26.84 14.29
N PHE A 10 -5.60 27.42 15.50
CA PHE A 10 -5.03 28.74 15.75
C PHE A 10 -3.55 28.79 15.34
N CYS A 11 -2.73 27.84 15.80
CA CYS A 11 -1.32 27.75 15.43
C CYS A 11 -1.13 27.58 13.92
N THR A 12 -2.02 26.84 13.26
CA THR A 12 -2.01 26.60 11.80
C THR A 12 -2.20 27.90 11.03
N ALA A 13 -3.28 28.62 11.32
CA ALA A 13 -3.56 29.91 10.70
C ALA A 13 -2.46 30.93 11.01
N PHE A 14 -1.94 30.94 12.24
CA PHE A 14 -0.85 31.82 12.65
C PHE A 14 0.46 31.55 11.89
N TYR A 15 0.90 30.28 11.77
CA TYR A 15 2.17 29.98 11.10
C TYR A 15 2.09 30.25 9.59
N MET A 16 0.95 29.96 8.96
CA MET A 16 0.75 30.25 7.54
C MET A 16 0.76 31.77 7.28
N ALA A 17 0.05 32.53 8.12
CA ALA A 17 0.08 33.99 8.05
C ALA A 17 1.50 34.54 8.25
N ARG A 18 2.26 33.99 9.22
CA ARG A 18 3.68 34.31 9.45
C ARG A 18 4.52 34.06 8.20
N GLN A 19 4.40 32.88 7.56
CA GLN A 19 5.17 32.55 6.35
C GLN A 19 4.86 33.50 5.21
N VAL A 20 3.59 33.70 4.87
CA VAL A 20 3.16 34.60 3.78
C VAL A 20 3.65 36.02 4.04
N LYS A 21 3.46 36.49 5.28
CA LYS A 21 3.88 37.81 5.74
C LYS A 21 5.40 38.02 5.61
N MET A 22 6.22 37.04 5.99
CA MET A 22 7.68 37.17 5.97
C MET A 22 8.28 36.99 4.59
N VAL A 23 7.67 36.15 3.73
CA VAL A 23 8.22 35.80 2.41
C VAL A 23 7.80 36.78 1.33
N PHE A 24 6.51 37.12 1.23
CA PHE A 24 5.98 37.88 0.10
C PHE A 24 5.91 39.39 0.35
N PHE A 25 5.74 39.80 1.60
CA PHE A 25 5.50 41.19 1.94
C PHE A 25 6.72 41.77 2.66
N GLY A 26 7.68 42.34 1.93
CA GLY A 26 8.86 42.96 2.53
C GLY A 26 9.97 43.21 1.52
N ALA A 27 11.03 43.89 1.97
CA ALA A 27 12.25 44.00 1.19
C ALA A 27 13.04 42.67 1.27
N PRO A 28 13.78 42.30 0.21
CA PRO A 28 14.67 41.14 0.23
C PRO A 28 15.65 41.20 1.41
N ARG A 29 15.74 40.10 2.18
CA ARG A 29 16.63 40.00 3.36
C ARG A 29 18.01 39.42 3.03
N HIS A 30 18.19 38.91 1.81
CA HIS A 30 19.44 38.31 1.31
C HIS A 30 19.74 38.79 -0.12
N LYS A 31 21.02 38.93 -0.47
CA LYS A 31 21.46 39.33 -1.83
C LYS A 31 20.96 38.40 -2.95
N ALA A 32 20.77 37.12 -2.65
CA ALA A 32 20.21 36.15 -3.59
C ALA A 32 18.72 36.39 -3.87
N ALA A 33 17.97 36.89 -2.88
CA ALA A 33 16.55 37.20 -3.03
C ALA A 33 16.31 38.49 -3.82
N GLU A 34 17.30 39.38 -3.93
CA GLU A 34 17.22 40.59 -4.75
C GLU A 34 17.13 40.28 -6.25
N HIS A 35 17.66 39.13 -6.69
CA HIS A 35 17.68 38.70 -8.09
C HIS A 35 16.69 37.57 -8.36
N ALA A 36 15.74 37.32 -7.46
CA ALA A 36 14.73 36.29 -7.65
C ALA A 36 13.81 36.67 -8.83
N HIS A 37 13.78 35.82 -9.85
CA HIS A 37 12.88 35.97 -10.99
C HIS A 37 11.68 35.04 -10.86
N GLU A 38 10.62 35.35 -11.58
CA GLU A 38 9.43 34.49 -11.68
C GLU A 38 9.80 33.09 -12.20
N SER A 39 9.11 32.06 -11.70
CA SER A 39 9.35 30.69 -12.12
C SER A 39 8.97 30.49 -13.60
N PRO A 40 9.68 29.61 -14.35
CA PRO A 40 9.34 29.32 -15.73
C PRO A 40 7.96 28.66 -15.82
N ARG A 41 7.29 28.82 -16.98
CA ARG A 41 5.94 28.30 -17.23
C ARG A 41 5.78 26.80 -16.95
N THR A 42 6.85 26.03 -17.07
CA THR A 42 6.89 24.59 -16.76
C THR A 42 6.53 24.28 -15.30
N MET A 43 6.75 25.21 -14.35
CA MET A 43 6.36 25.06 -12.94
C MET A 43 5.04 25.78 -12.63
N THR A 44 4.83 26.98 -13.19
CA THR A 44 3.64 27.79 -12.88
C THR A 44 2.35 27.19 -13.43
N VAL A 45 2.38 26.57 -14.63
CA VAL A 45 1.17 25.99 -15.23
C VAL A 45 0.58 24.85 -14.39
N PRO A 46 1.37 23.85 -13.94
CA PRO A 46 0.86 22.84 -12.99
C PRO A 46 0.27 23.44 -11.71
N LEU A 47 0.91 24.45 -11.11
CA LEU A 47 0.42 25.08 -9.88
C LEU A 47 -0.92 25.80 -10.08
N VAL A 48 -1.09 26.49 -11.21
CA VAL A 48 -2.37 27.16 -11.55
C VAL A 48 -3.48 26.14 -11.76
N ILE A 49 -3.21 25.03 -12.45
CA ILE A 49 -4.19 23.95 -12.64
C ILE A 49 -4.62 23.39 -11.28
N LEU A 50 -3.67 23.09 -10.39
CA LEU A 50 -3.97 22.61 -9.04
C LEU A 50 -4.78 23.62 -8.22
N ALA A 51 -4.48 24.92 -8.33
CA ALA A 51 -5.25 25.96 -7.66
C ALA A 51 -6.72 26.02 -8.13
N ILE A 52 -6.94 25.88 -9.45
CA ILE A 52 -8.30 25.81 -10.02
C ILE A 52 -9.03 24.55 -9.54
N LEU A 53 -8.35 23.40 -9.54
CA LEU A 53 -8.92 22.15 -9.04
C LEU A 53 -9.25 22.20 -7.54
N ALA A 54 -8.42 22.87 -6.72
CA ALA A 54 -8.69 23.05 -5.31
C ALA A 54 -9.94 23.91 -5.06
N ILE A 55 -10.13 24.99 -5.82
CA ILE A 55 -11.34 25.82 -5.77
C ILE A 55 -12.55 25.00 -6.24
N GLY A 56 -12.44 24.31 -7.38
CA GLY A 56 -13.51 23.49 -7.93
C GLY A 56 -13.93 22.35 -7.00
N GLY A 57 -12.98 21.60 -6.45
CA GLY A 57 -13.24 20.53 -5.49
C GLY A 57 -13.91 21.04 -4.21
N GLY A 58 -13.50 22.20 -3.71
CA GLY A 58 -14.16 22.85 -2.56
C GLY A 58 -15.60 23.26 -2.84
N LEU A 59 -15.90 23.74 -4.05
CA LEU A 59 -17.28 24.10 -4.45
C LEU A 59 -18.18 22.88 -4.65
N LEU A 60 -17.65 21.79 -5.23
CA LEU A 60 -18.41 20.54 -5.42
C LEU A 60 -18.78 19.90 -4.08
N ASN A 61 -17.95 20.05 -3.05
CA ASN A 61 -18.21 19.54 -1.70
C ASN A 61 -19.19 20.42 -0.90
N PHE A 62 -19.69 21.52 -1.46
CA PHE A 62 -20.62 22.41 -0.75
C PHE A 62 -21.98 21.71 -0.58
N PRO A 63 -22.61 21.76 0.62
CA PRO A 63 -23.76 20.91 0.98
C PRO A 63 -24.94 20.93 0.00
N ASN A 64 -25.15 22.03 -0.70
CA ASN A 64 -26.27 22.22 -1.63
C ASN A 64 -25.87 22.10 -3.11
N PHE A 65 -24.58 21.93 -3.44
CA PHE A 65 -24.15 21.72 -4.83
C PHE A 65 -23.93 20.23 -5.15
N GLY A 66 -23.45 19.44 -4.18
CA GLY A 66 -23.29 18.00 -4.34
C GLY A 66 -24.61 17.21 -4.25
N ALA A 67 -25.55 17.65 -3.39
CA ALA A 67 -26.83 16.99 -3.20
C ALA A 67 -27.79 17.18 -4.39
N GLU A 68 -27.87 18.38 -4.97
CA GLU A 68 -28.74 18.65 -6.13
C GLU A 68 -28.31 17.87 -7.39
N ALA A 69 -27.00 17.65 -7.57
CA ALA A 69 -26.47 16.84 -8.67
C ALA A 69 -26.76 15.34 -8.51
N ALA A 70 -26.96 14.86 -7.28
CA ALA A 70 -27.33 13.48 -6.99
C ALA A 70 -28.86 13.26 -7.02
N HIS A 71 -29.67 14.25 -6.60
CA HIS A 71 -31.13 14.14 -6.57
C HIS A 71 -31.83 14.39 -7.92
N GLY A 72 -31.10 14.86 -8.94
CA GLY A 72 -31.63 15.03 -10.30
C GLY A 72 -31.92 13.70 -11.03
N GLU A 73 -31.48 12.56 -10.50
CA GLU A 73 -31.65 11.24 -11.13
C GLU A 73 -32.74 10.38 -10.45
N GLU A 74 -33.11 10.68 -9.20
CA GLU A 74 -34.05 9.87 -8.42
C GLU A 74 -35.52 10.36 -8.52
N THR A 75 -35.74 11.61 -8.91
CA THR A 75 -37.09 12.21 -8.96
C THR A 75 -37.90 11.86 -10.22
N ALA A 76 -37.31 11.16 -11.20
CA ALA A 76 -38.01 10.74 -12.41
C ALA A 76 -38.77 9.41 -12.27
N VAL A 77 -38.60 8.67 -11.16
CA VAL A 77 -39.14 7.30 -11.02
C VAL A 77 -40.36 7.23 -10.08
N VAL A 78 -40.62 8.25 -9.27
CA VAL A 78 -41.62 8.17 -8.18
C VAL A 78 -43.00 8.75 -8.55
N GLU A 79 -43.20 9.26 -9.76
CA GLU A 79 -44.46 9.92 -10.15
C GLU A 79 -45.64 8.95 -10.44
N ASP A 80 -45.44 7.62 -10.43
CA ASP A 80 -46.45 6.68 -10.97
C ASP A 80 -47.14 5.73 -9.94
N THR A 81 -46.90 5.85 -8.63
CA THR A 81 -47.34 4.78 -7.69
C THR A 81 -48.19 5.16 -6.48
N HIS A 82 -48.70 6.39 -6.36
CA HIS A 82 -49.61 6.71 -5.24
C HIS A 82 -50.88 7.43 -5.66
N ALA A 83 -51.76 6.69 -6.32
CA ALA A 83 -53.18 7.01 -6.38
C ALA A 83 -54.04 5.76 -6.17
N THR A 84 -54.08 5.22 -4.95
CA THR A 84 -55.29 4.58 -4.37
C THR A 84 -55.11 4.44 -2.86
N GLU A 85 -56.23 4.46 -2.13
CA GLU A 85 -56.41 4.13 -0.71
C GLU A 85 -56.40 5.31 0.26
N ALA A 86 -57.59 5.92 0.30
CA ALA A 86 -58.14 6.62 1.44
C ALA A 86 -58.78 5.62 2.42
N GLU A 87 -58.88 6.05 3.69
CA GLU A 87 -59.87 5.73 4.74
C GLU A 87 -59.37 5.14 6.06
N ALA A 88 -59.98 5.70 7.13
CA ALA A 88 -60.23 5.21 8.49
C ALA A 88 -59.07 5.29 9.53
N ASP A 89 -59.12 6.25 10.47
CA ASP A 89 -59.76 6.22 11.82
C ASP A 89 -58.87 5.52 12.87
N ASP A 90 -58.80 5.83 14.16
CA ASP A 90 -59.18 6.93 15.06
C ASP A 90 -58.53 6.56 16.43
N HIS A 91 -58.35 7.54 17.32
CA HIS A 91 -58.14 7.43 18.78
C HIS A 91 -56.84 6.78 19.32
N ALA A 92 -56.38 7.00 20.55
CA ALA A 92 -56.41 8.09 21.53
C ALA A 92 -55.58 7.60 22.75
N ALA A 93 -54.84 8.52 23.37
CA ALA A 93 -54.53 8.67 24.80
C ALA A 93 -54.00 7.50 25.70
N GLU A 94 -52.92 7.89 26.40
CA GLU A 94 -52.65 7.75 27.85
C GLU A 94 -51.90 6.54 28.44
N SER A 95 -50.99 6.93 29.36
CA SER A 95 -50.71 6.31 30.67
C SER A 95 -49.51 5.36 30.84
N ASP A 96 -48.46 5.95 31.40
CA ASP A 96 -47.72 5.55 32.60
C ASP A 96 -47.02 4.18 32.76
N SER A 97 -45.73 4.34 33.10
CA SER A 97 -45.02 3.72 34.23
C SER A 97 -44.40 2.32 34.10
N HIS A 98 -43.06 2.35 34.25
CA HIS A 98 -42.21 1.51 35.10
C HIS A 98 -42.33 -0.03 35.08
N ALA A 99 -41.29 -0.61 34.46
CA ALA A 99 -40.26 -1.46 35.09
C ALA A 99 -40.59 -2.88 35.57
N ALA A 100 -39.80 -3.80 34.98
CA ALA A 100 -39.24 -5.05 35.49
C ALA A 100 -40.17 -6.26 35.67
N THR A 101 -39.89 -7.34 34.94
CA THR A 101 -39.24 -8.56 35.47
C THR A 101 -39.11 -9.61 34.35
N GLU A 102 -38.02 -10.37 34.44
CA GLU A 102 -37.54 -11.51 33.66
C GLU A 102 -38.60 -12.58 33.31
N ALA A 103 -38.46 -13.22 32.13
CA ALA A 103 -38.23 -14.67 31.96
C ALA A 103 -38.58 -15.15 30.53
N ASP A 104 -37.73 -16.06 30.03
CA ASP A 104 -37.90 -17.10 29.01
C ASP A 104 -39.28 -17.21 28.33
N ASP A 105 -39.32 -17.34 26.99
CA ASP A 105 -39.26 -18.64 26.32
C ASP A 105 -39.42 -18.51 24.80
N HIS A 106 -38.94 -19.53 24.09
CA HIS A 106 -38.94 -19.74 22.64
C HIS A 106 -40.29 -19.53 21.91
N ALA A 107 -40.24 -19.02 20.66
CA ALA A 107 -40.66 -19.73 19.43
C ALA A 107 -40.97 -18.83 18.20
N ALA A 108 -40.71 -19.41 17.02
CA ALA A 108 -41.26 -19.13 15.68
C ALA A 108 -40.69 -17.90 14.91
N GLU A 109 -39.76 -18.12 13.98
CA GLU A 109 -40.01 -18.33 12.53
C GLU A 109 -40.79 -17.17 11.87
N THR A 110 -40.10 -16.42 10.99
CA THR A 110 -40.47 -16.32 9.57
C THR A 110 -39.40 -15.56 8.80
N ASP A 111 -38.70 -16.30 7.94
CA ASP A 111 -37.94 -15.78 6.81
C ASP A 111 -38.84 -14.95 5.90
N THR A 112 -38.40 -13.74 5.52
CA THR A 112 -38.73 -13.19 4.20
C THR A 112 -37.50 -12.51 3.60
N HIS A 113 -36.94 -13.20 2.61
CA HIS A 113 -36.00 -12.66 1.64
C HIS A 113 -36.71 -11.68 0.69
N ALA A 114 -36.14 -10.49 0.50
CA ALA A 114 -36.21 -9.70 -0.74
C ALA A 114 -35.02 -8.70 -0.67
N ALA A 115 -33.89 -8.95 -1.34
CA ALA A 115 -33.62 -8.70 -2.76
C ALA A 115 -33.73 -7.22 -3.15
N GLU A 116 -32.75 -6.79 -3.96
CA GLU A 116 -32.57 -5.47 -4.60
C GLU A 116 -31.81 -4.43 -3.75
N GLY A 117 -30.83 -3.70 -4.27
CA GLY A 117 -30.32 -3.59 -5.62
C GLY A 117 -29.08 -2.71 -5.59
N ALA A 118 -28.10 -3.06 -6.43
CA ALA A 118 -26.89 -2.28 -6.58
C ALA A 118 -27.20 -0.93 -7.24
N SER A 119 -27.06 0.17 -6.50
CA SER A 119 -27.03 1.52 -7.06
C SER A 119 -25.61 2.08 -6.95
N GLY A 120 -24.93 2.12 -8.11
CA GLY A 120 -23.58 2.65 -8.25
C GLY A 120 -23.54 4.15 -8.08
N GLY A 121 -23.01 4.62 -6.96
CA GLY A 121 -22.42 5.96 -6.82
C GLY A 121 -20.90 5.86 -6.98
N ILE A 122 -20.27 6.85 -7.64
CA ILE A 122 -18.82 7.00 -7.70
C ILE A 122 -18.32 7.26 -6.26
N ASN A 123 -18.07 6.18 -5.53
CA ASN A 123 -17.39 6.19 -4.26
C ASN A 123 -15.93 6.54 -4.55
N LEU A 124 -15.57 7.81 -4.34
CA LEU A 124 -14.16 8.18 -4.26
C LEU A 124 -13.57 7.38 -3.10
N ALA A 125 -12.68 6.43 -3.41
CA ALA A 125 -11.99 5.55 -2.46
C ALA A 125 -11.27 6.28 -1.30
N LEU A 126 -11.27 7.61 -1.29
CA LEU A 126 -10.81 8.44 -0.18
C LEU A 126 -11.77 8.49 1.02
N GLU A 127 -13.10 8.45 0.80
CA GLU A 127 -14.07 8.55 1.91
C GLU A 127 -14.00 7.31 2.80
N HIS A 128 -13.85 6.13 2.19
CA HIS A 128 -13.73 4.85 2.90
C HIS A 128 -12.41 4.68 3.67
N TRP A 129 -11.35 5.39 3.29
CA TRP A 129 -10.04 5.31 3.95
C TRP A 129 -9.99 6.12 5.26
N LEU A 130 -10.79 7.19 5.37
CA LEU A 130 -10.81 8.05 6.55
C LEU A 130 -11.67 7.50 7.70
N GLU A 131 -12.77 6.80 7.40
CA GLU A 131 -13.70 6.24 8.40
C GLU A 131 -13.05 5.22 9.34
N HIS A 132 -12.06 4.47 8.85
CA HIS A 132 -11.42 3.38 9.60
C HIS A 132 -10.44 3.84 10.69
N SER A 133 -10.11 5.13 10.75
CA SER A 133 -8.97 5.58 11.55
C SER A 133 -9.31 6.11 12.94
N ILE A 134 -10.51 6.69 13.17
CA ILE A 134 -10.77 7.38 14.44
C ILE A 134 -12.27 7.42 14.81
N ALA A 135 -12.75 6.47 15.63
CA ALA A 135 -13.38 6.72 16.94
C ALA A 135 -14.25 5.53 17.44
N SER A 136 -13.80 4.93 18.55
CA SER A 136 -14.61 4.26 19.59
C SER A 136 -15.55 3.12 19.16
N PHE A 137 -15.00 1.91 19.08
CA PHE A 137 -15.76 0.66 19.18
C PHE A 137 -16.36 0.52 20.59
N HIS A 138 -17.68 0.60 20.72
CA HIS A 138 -18.41 -0.02 21.83
C HIS A 138 -19.12 -1.25 21.28
N LEU A 139 -18.65 -2.44 21.66
CA LEU A 139 -19.37 -3.68 21.40
C LEU A 139 -20.53 -3.76 22.40
N THR A 140 -21.76 -3.52 21.94
CA THR A 140 -22.97 -4.02 22.63
C THR A 140 -23.19 -5.49 22.24
N GLU A 141 -23.76 -6.30 23.14
CA GLU A 141 -23.79 -7.77 23.06
C GLU A 141 -24.47 -8.36 21.80
N GLU A 142 -25.14 -7.54 20.98
CA GLU A 142 -25.86 -7.97 19.77
C GLU A 142 -25.07 -7.78 18.45
N GLY A 143 -23.79 -7.40 18.47
CA GLY A 143 -22.95 -7.40 17.27
C GLY A 143 -23.36 -6.41 16.16
N VAL A 144 -24.30 -5.50 16.42
CA VAL A 144 -24.69 -4.42 15.51
C VAL A 144 -23.92 -3.15 15.87
N VAL A 145 -23.17 -2.63 14.90
CA VAL A 145 -22.38 -1.38 15.02
C VAL A 145 -23.34 -0.20 15.03
N HIS A 146 -23.62 0.35 16.20
CA HIS A 146 -24.35 1.61 16.30
C HIS A 146 -23.36 2.77 16.07
N MET A 147 -23.37 3.35 14.86
CA MET A 147 -22.61 4.57 14.61
C MET A 147 -23.26 5.72 15.40
N PRO A 148 -22.52 6.45 16.26
CA PRO A 148 -23.02 7.72 16.75
C PRO A 148 -23.14 8.66 15.54
N HIS A 149 -24.35 9.10 15.23
CA HIS A 149 -24.60 10.07 14.17
C HIS A 149 -23.72 11.31 14.39
N THR A 150 -22.72 11.51 13.54
CA THR A 150 -22.14 12.84 13.40
C THR A 150 -23.24 13.72 12.81
N PRO A 151 -23.49 14.90 13.38
CA PRO A 151 -24.54 15.77 12.86
C PRO A 151 -24.21 16.14 11.41
N THR A 152 -24.99 15.59 10.48
CA THR A 152 -24.93 15.83 9.03
C THR A 152 -25.35 17.25 8.64
N SER A 153 -25.72 18.06 9.63
CA SER A 153 -26.07 19.47 9.49
C SER A 153 -24.87 20.37 9.81
N LEU A 154 -24.66 21.38 8.96
CA LEU A 154 -23.69 22.44 9.20
C LEU A 154 -23.99 23.16 10.54
N GLN A 155 -23.13 22.94 11.53
CA GLN A 155 -23.22 23.65 12.81
C GLN A 155 -22.66 25.07 12.65
N VAL A 156 -23.54 25.99 12.25
CA VAL A 156 -23.20 27.40 12.04
C VAL A 156 -22.41 28.01 13.22
N PRO A 157 -22.74 27.75 14.51
CA PRO A 157 -21.99 28.31 15.62
C PRO A 157 -20.53 27.85 15.65
N VAL A 158 -20.28 26.55 15.43
CA VAL A 158 -18.93 25.97 15.46
C VAL A 158 -18.11 26.47 14.26
N ALA A 159 -18.72 26.49 13.07
CA ALA A 159 -18.09 27.03 11.86
C ALA A 159 -17.75 28.52 12.00
N ALA A 160 -18.65 29.32 12.59
CA ALA A 160 -18.43 30.74 12.83
C ALA A 160 -17.31 30.97 13.85
N ILE A 161 -17.35 30.28 15.00
CA ILE A 161 -16.33 30.43 16.05
C ILE A 161 -14.94 30.02 15.54
N SER A 162 -14.83 28.90 14.81
CA SER A 162 -13.56 28.44 14.23
C SER A 162 -13.02 29.39 13.16
N SER A 163 -13.90 29.93 12.29
CA SER A 163 -13.52 30.91 11.28
C SER A 163 -13.04 32.22 11.91
N VAL A 164 -13.76 32.74 12.92
CA VAL A 164 -13.37 33.93 13.67
C VAL A 164 -12.03 33.71 14.37
N LEU A 165 -11.82 32.55 14.99
CA LEU A 165 -10.55 32.21 15.62
C LEU A 165 -9.39 32.21 14.62
N ALA A 166 -9.58 31.65 13.42
CA ALA A 166 -8.58 31.66 12.37
C ALA A 166 -8.26 33.09 11.90
N ILE A 167 -9.28 33.94 11.74
CA ILE A 167 -9.09 35.37 11.39
C ILE A 167 -8.32 36.10 12.50
N ILE A 168 -8.65 35.85 13.77
CA ILE A 168 -7.92 36.41 14.91
C ILE A 168 -6.46 35.95 14.88
N ALA A 169 -6.19 34.67 14.61
CA ALA A 169 -4.83 34.15 14.51
C ALA A 169 -4.01 34.85 13.42
N ILE A 170 -4.61 35.05 12.24
CA ILE A 170 -4.00 35.78 11.12
C ILE A 170 -3.78 37.25 11.51
N ALA A 171 -4.74 37.90 12.14
CA ALA A 171 -4.63 39.29 12.57
C ALA A 171 -3.55 39.48 13.65
N VAL A 172 -3.44 38.56 14.61
CA VAL A 172 -2.39 38.57 15.63
C VAL A 172 -1.02 38.36 14.98
N ALA A 173 -0.88 37.41 14.07
CA ALA A 173 0.36 37.23 13.31
C ALA A 173 0.72 38.50 12.53
N TYR A 174 -0.24 39.08 11.82
CA TYR A 174 -0.01 40.23 10.96
C TYR A 174 0.23 41.51 11.76
N PHE A 175 -0.67 41.95 12.62
CA PHE A 175 -0.58 43.27 13.25
C PHE A 175 0.22 43.27 14.55
N VAL A 176 0.10 42.22 15.36
CA VAL A 176 0.67 42.22 16.72
C VAL A 176 2.12 41.73 16.71
N VAL A 177 2.39 40.56 16.12
CA VAL A 177 3.72 39.93 16.23
C VAL A 177 4.67 40.40 15.15
N TYR A 178 4.20 40.44 13.89
CA TYR A 178 5.03 40.86 12.76
C TYR A 178 4.70 42.26 12.25
N GLY A 179 3.98 43.08 13.04
CA GLY A 179 3.72 44.48 12.70
C GLY A 179 4.99 45.23 12.32
N SER A 180 6.04 45.06 13.13
CA SER A 180 7.41 45.49 12.84
C SER A 180 8.24 44.29 12.39
N ARG A 181 8.25 44.00 11.09
CA ARG A 181 9.04 42.89 10.53
C ARG A 181 10.55 43.14 10.70
N PRO A 182 11.36 42.09 10.93
CA PRO A 182 12.81 42.21 10.91
C PRO A 182 13.30 42.62 9.51
N LYS A 183 14.21 43.59 9.46
CA LYS A 183 14.69 44.19 8.20
C LYS A 183 15.89 43.46 7.62
N THR A 184 16.70 42.84 8.47
CA THR A 184 17.90 42.08 8.08
C THR A 184 17.74 40.60 8.43
N ALA A 185 18.57 39.74 7.85
CA ALA A 185 18.56 38.31 8.14
C ALA A 185 19.02 37.98 9.56
N ASP A 186 19.95 38.79 10.10
CA ASP A 186 20.58 38.57 11.41
C ASP A 186 19.76 39.10 12.60
N GLU A 187 18.67 39.81 12.32
CA GLU A 187 17.76 40.31 13.36
C GLU A 187 16.94 39.15 13.95
N ARG A 188 16.89 39.09 15.29
CA ARG A 188 16.14 38.06 16.03
C ARG A 188 14.67 38.07 15.62
N ASP A 189 14.10 36.88 15.45
CA ASP A 189 12.68 36.76 15.14
C ASP A 189 11.84 37.34 16.30
N PRO A 190 10.87 38.24 16.03
CA PRO A 190 9.98 38.78 17.06
C PRO A 190 9.33 37.73 17.98
N LEU A 191 9.07 36.50 17.48
CA LEU A 191 8.57 35.43 18.34
C LEU A 191 9.56 35.00 19.42
N GLN A 192 10.87 35.09 19.18
CA GLN A 192 11.91 34.76 20.17
C GLN A 192 11.86 35.69 21.39
N ALA A 193 11.31 36.89 21.24
CA ALA A 193 11.13 37.84 22.34
C ALA A 193 9.86 37.54 23.16
N THR A 194 8.95 36.69 22.67
CA THR A 194 7.71 36.35 23.39
C THR A 194 7.95 35.26 24.43
N PRO A 195 7.24 35.27 25.57
CA PRO A 195 7.37 34.23 26.58
C PRO A 195 7.11 32.83 26.02
N ILE A 196 6.16 32.67 25.10
CA ILE A 196 5.73 31.39 24.50
C ILE A 196 6.89 30.64 23.80
N TRP A 197 7.96 31.35 23.44
CA TRP A 197 9.13 30.74 22.80
C TRP A 197 9.85 29.71 23.69
N TRP A 198 9.59 29.65 25.01
CA TRP A 198 10.08 28.57 25.87
C TRP A 198 9.69 27.16 25.37
N MET A 199 8.61 27.02 24.60
CA MET A 199 8.25 25.74 23.97
C MET A 199 9.22 25.30 22.87
N ALA A 200 9.87 26.25 22.18
CA ALA A 200 10.97 25.96 21.26
C ALA A 200 12.30 25.70 22.01
N VAL A 201 12.37 26.08 23.29
CA VAL A 201 13.48 25.81 24.22
C VAL A 201 13.29 24.50 24.98
N LEU A 202 12.12 23.84 24.88
CA LEU A 202 12.02 22.45 25.30
C LEU A 202 13.14 21.70 24.57
N PRO A 203 14.02 20.99 25.29
CA PRO A 203 15.16 20.31 24.69
C PRO A 203 14.69 19.08 23.90
N LEU A 204 13.51 19.10 23.27
CA LEU A 204 13.00 18.06 22.38
C LEU A 204 14.01 17.75 21.28
N ASN A 205 14.64 18.77 20.70
CA ASN A 205 15.70 18.55 19.71
C ASN A 205 16.91 17.83 20.32
N THR A 206 17.40 18.29 21.48
CA THR A 206 18.51 17.66 22.22
C THR A 206 18.16 16.24 22.67
N LEU A 207 16.99 16.05 23.27
CA LEU A 207 16.44 14.76 23.70
C LEU A 207 16.32 13.79 22.52
N TYR A 208 15.83 14.26 21.38
CA TYR A 208 15.65 13.46 20.19
C TYR A 208 16.98 13.12 19.52
N MET A 209 17.82 14.13 19.26
CA MET A 209 19.09 13.96 18.53
C MET A 209 20.19 13.34 19.38
N ASP A 210 20.29 13.68 20.66
CA ASP A 210 21.40 13.23 21.52
C ASP A 210 21.08 11.94 22.27
N TYR A 211 19.79 11.63 22.48
CA TYR A 211 19.39 10.45 23.27
C TYR A 211 18.56 9.45 22.46
N LEU A 212 17.46 9.87 21.84
CA LEU A 212 16.53 8.94 21.19
C LEU A 212 17.14 8.31 19.95
N ILE A 213 17.69 9.11 19.03
CA ILE A 213 18.30 8.62 17.79
C ILE A 213 19.49 7.70 18.09
N PRO A 214 20.47 8.06 18.94
CA PRO A 214 21.59 7.18 19.22
C PRO A 214 21.16 5.87 19.89
N ALA A 215 20.17 5.90 20.78
CA ALA A 215 19.64 4.69 21.39
C ALA A 215 18.95 3.79 20.34
N PHE A 216 18.13 4.37 19.46
CA PHE A 216 17.50 3.64 18.37
C PHE A 216 18.53 3.05 17.41
N ASN A 217 19.52 3.85 16.98
CA ASN A 217 20.56 3.42 16.06
C ASN A 217 21.40 2.29 16.64
N ARG A 218 21.73 2.31 17.94
CA ARG A 218 22.42 1.19 18.60
C ARG A 218 21.63 -0.11 18.52
N LEU A 219 20.32 -0.04 18.75
CA LEU A 219 19.44 -1.20 18.63
C LEU A 219 19.33 -1.70 17.19
N ALA A 220 19.22 -0.77 16.23
CA ALA A 220 19.14 -1.08 14.81
C ALA A 220 20.44 -1.72 14.31
N GLU A 221 21.59 -1.18 14.70
CA GLU A 221 22.92 -1.71 14.36
C GLU A 221 23.14 -3.09 14.97
N TRP A 222 22.74 -3.29 16.23
CA TRP A 222 22.76 -4.61 16.86
C TRP A 222 21.87 -5.62 16.12
N ALA A 223 20.66 -5.21 15.74
CA ALA A 223 19.72 -6.06 15.01
C ALA A 223 20.27 -6.42 13.62
N ALA A 224 20.86 -5.44 12.91
CA ALA A 224 21.49 -5.67 11.62
C ALA A 224 22.64 -6.68 11.72
N HIS A 225 23.54 -6.54 12.69
CA HIS A 225 24.66 -7.47 12.82
C HIS A 225 24.26 -8.85 13.34
N THR A 226 23.31 -8.93 14.28
CA THR A 226 22.98 -10.20 14.93
C THR A 226 21.92 -10.96 14.16
N LEU A 227 20.81 -10.31 13.80
CA LEU A 227 19.68 -10.96 13.16
C LEU A 227 19.88 -11.09 11.65
N ASP A 228 20.24 -10.00 10.98
CA ASP A 228 20.40 -10.04 9.52
C ASP A 228 21.72 -10.71 9.13
N TRP A 229 22.85 -10.22 9.64
CA TRP A 229 24.14 -10.76 9.24
C TRP A 229 24.44 -12.14 9.84
N ALA A 230 24.58 -12.24 11.16
CA ALA A 230 25.05 -13.49 11.77
C ALA A 230 24.02 -14.63 11.66
N PHE A 231 22.73 -14.34 11.85
CA PHE A 231 21.70 -15.36 11.78
C PHE A 231 21.21 -15.60 10.34
N TRP A 232 20.78 -14.55 9.63
CA TRP A 232 20.16 -14.75 8.32
C TRP A 232 21.17 -15.02 7.21
N HIS A 233 22.24 -14.24 7.14
CA HIS A 233 23.27 -14.43 6.12
C HIS A 233 24.18 -15.63 6.43
N ASP A 234 24.88 -15.61 7.57
CA ASP A 234 25.91 -16.63 7.83
C ASP A 234 25.30 -18.00 8.19
N PHE A 235 24.32 -18.03 9.10
CA PHE A 235 23.75 -19.30 9.55
C PHE A 235 22.71 -19.87 8.56
N VAL A 236 21.73 -19.09 8.13
CA VAL A 236 20.67 -19.62 7.25
C VAL A 236 21.14 -19.71 5.79
N HIS A 237 21.61 -18.62 5.20
CA HIS A 237 21.99 -18.65 3.79
C HIS A 237 23.26 -19.47 3.54
N ASP A 238 24.34 -19.18 4.25
CA ASP A 238 25.63 -19.82 3.96
C ASP A 238 25.78 -21.21 4.58
N ASN A 239 25.40 -21.37 5.85
CA ASN A 239 25.61 -22.65 6.52
C ASN A 239 24.52 -23.69 6.21
N ILE A 240 23.26 -23.27 6.07
CA ILE A 240 22.15 -24.21 5.76
C ILE A 240 21.95 -24.30 4.25
N ILE A 241 21.53 -23.21 3.59
CA ILE A 241 21.07 -23.28 2.19
C ILE A 241 22.24 -23.63 1.26
N ARG A 242 23.33 -22.86 1.29
CA ARG A 242 24.47 -23.06 0.38
C ARG A 242 25.11 -24.43 0.58
N ASN A 243 25.35 -24.88 1.81
CA ASN A 243 25.96 -26.20 2.03
C ASN A 243 25.08 -27.35 1.51
N ILE A 244 23.76 -27.27 1.68
CA ILE A 244 22.84 -28.27 1.12
C ILE A 244 22.90 -28.26 -0.41
N PHE A 245 22.81 -27.08 -1.03
CA PHE A 245 22.84 -26.95 -2.49
C PHE A 245 24.17 -27.39 -3.09
N VAL A 246 25.29 -26.93 -2.52
CA VAL A 246 26.64 -27.31 -2.98
C VAL A 246 26.89 -28.79 -2.74
N GLY A 247 26.41 -29.35 -1.61
CA GLY A 247 26.47 -30.79 -1.35
C GLY A 247 25.75 -31.60 -2.42
N PHE A 248 24.52 -31.21 -2.76
CA PHE A 248 23.76 -31.85 -3.84
C PHE A 248 24.40 -31.65 -5.21
N ALA A 249 24.87 -30.45 -5.53
CA ALA A 249 25.55 -30.17 -6.79
C ALA A 249 26.82 -31.01 -6.95
N ASN A 250 27.62 -31.15 -5.89
CA ASN A 250 28.80 -32.01 -5.88
C ASN A 250 28.43 -33.48 -6.04
N PHE A 251 27.34 -33.95 -5.43
CA PHE A 251 26.84 -35.32 -5.65
C PHE A 251 26.42 -35.52 -7.11
N ALA A 252 25.61 -34.61 -7.66
CA ALA A 252 25.16 -34.68 -9.04
C ALA A 252 26.33 -34.69 -10.03
N SER A 253 27.31 -33.78 -9.86
CA SER A 253 28.47 -33.71 -10.75
C SER A 253 29.40 -34.93 -10.60
N ASN A 254 29.75 -35.33 -9.37
CA ASN A 254 30.75 -36.39 -9.19
C ASN A 254 30.19 -37.80 -9.35
N VAL A 255 28.90 -38.02 -9.05
CA VAL A 255 28.28 -39.34 -9.12
C VAL A 255 27.45 -39.49 -10.40
N LEU A 256 26.49 -38.61 -10.63
CA LEU A 256 25.59 -38.77 -11.78
C LEU A 256 26.33 -38.53 -13.10
N ASP A 257 27.10 -37.45 -13.20
CA ASP A 257 27.81 -37.10 -14.43
C ASP A 257 29.08 -37.94 -14.60
N ALA A 258 30.07 -37.78 -13.71
CA ALA A 258 31.38 -38.40 -13.88
C ALA A 258 31.39 -39.94 -13.79
N GLN A 259 30.46 -40.56 -13.03
CA GLN A 259 30.39 -42.03 -12.94
C GLN A 259 29.24 -42.61 -13.76
N GLY A 260 28.08 -41.96 -13.76
CA GLY A 260 26.91 -42.43 -14.51
C GLY A 260 27.04 -42.15 -16.00
N VAL A 261 26.97 -40.88 -16.38
CA VAL A 261 26.93 -40.46 -17.80
C VAL A 261 28.24 -40.81 -18.50
N ASP A 262 29.38 -40.39 -17.94
CA ASP A 262 30.70 -40.65 -18.52
C ASP A 262 31.02 -42.15 -18.55
N GLY A 263 30.58 -42.90 -17.54
CA GLY A 263 30.75 -44.36 -17.50
C GLY A 263 30.01 -45.05 -18.65
N ILE A 264 28.77 -44.65 -18.92
CA ILE A 264 27.97 -45.19 -20.02
C ILE A 264 28.58 -44.84 -21.36
N VAL A 265 28.96 -43.57 -21.57
CA VAL A 265 29.54 -43.10 -22.83
C VAL A 265 30.88 -43.80 -23.12
N ASN A 266 31.80 -43.81 -22.15
CA ASN A 266 33.10 -44.47 -22.32
C ASN A 266 32.96 -45.99 -22.45
N GLY A 267 32.01 -46.59 -21.73
CA GLY A 267 31.65 -48.00 -21.83
C GLY A 267 31.20 -48.36 -23.25
N SER A 268 30.29 -47.57 -23.84
CA SER A 268 29.81 -47.80 -25.21
C SER A 268 30.95 -47.75 -26.25
N GLY A 269 31.88 -46.80 -26.08
CA GLY A 269 33.07 -46.70 -26.92
C GLY A 269 34.02 -47.89 -26.75
N SER A 270 34.15 -48.42 -25.52
CA SER A 270 34.97 -49.59 -25.24
C SER A 270 34.40 -50.88 -25.87
N VAL A 271 33.07 -51.06 -25.83
CA VAL A 271 32.36 -52.18 -26.46
C VAL A 271 32.53 -52.13 -27.97
N THR A 272 32.37 -50.95 -28.57
CA THR A 272 32.57 -50.74 -30.01
C THR A 272 34.01 -51.06 -30.42
N ARG A 273 35.01 -50.58 -29.67
CA ARG A 273 36.44 -50.91 -29.91
C ARG A 273 36.72 -52.40 -29.74
N TRP A 274 36.10 -53.06 -28.77
CA TRP A 274 36.22 -54.50 -28.58
C TRP A 274 35.65 -55.27 -29.79
N LEU A 275 34.43 -54.94 -30.23
CA LEU A 275 33.80 -55.53 -31.42
C LEU A 275 34.66 -55.35 -32.67
N ALA A 276 35.14 -54.12 -32.91
CA ALA A 276 36.02 -53.82 -34.04
C ALA A 276 37.31 -54.64 -34.00
N ASN A 277 37.90 -54.84 -32.82
CA ASN A 277 39.08 -55.69 -32.65
C ASN A 277 38.79 -57.18 -32.92
N GLN A 278 37.62 -57.69 -32.53
CA GLN A 278 37.22 -59.07 -32.87
C GLN A 278 37.01 -59.23 -34.38
N ILE A 279 36.30 -58.30 -35.02
CA ILE A 279 36.09 -58.31 -36.48
C ILE A 279 37.44 -58.22 -37.21
N ARG A 280 38.35 -57.36 -36.75
CA ARG A 280 39.69 -57.23 -37.33
C ARG A 280 40.49 -58.54 -37.28
N ARG A 281 40.37 -59.33 -36.21
CA ARG A 281 41.05 -60.63 -36.11
C ARG A 281 40.51 -61.67 -37.12
N SER A 282 39.29 -61.49 -37.62
CA SER A 282 38.75 -62.32 -38.70
C SER A 282 39.44 -62.06 -40.05
N GLN A 283 40.09 -60.90 -40.21
CA GLN A 283 40.89 -60.57 -41.39
C GLN A 283 42.28 -61.23 -41.29
N THR A 284 42.41 -62.44 -41.84
CA THR A 284 43.65 -63.24 -41.74
C THR A 284 44.68 -62.95 -42.83
N GLY A 285 44.34 -62.19 -43.88
CA GLY A 285 45.26 -61.83 -44.96
C GLY A 285 45.57 -62.95 -45.97
N TYR A 286 45.12 -64.19 -45.71
CA TYR A 286 45.33 -65.32 -46.61
C TYR A 286 44.18 -65.46 -47.62
N ALA A 287 44.46 -65.29 -48.92
CA ALA A 287 43.48 -65.42 -50.01
C ALA A 287 42.64 -66.71 -49.95
N ARG A 288 43.24 -67.83 -49.49
CA ARG A 288 42.56 -69.13 -49.33
C ARG A 288 41.39 -69.06 -48.34
N ASN A 289 41.55 -68.36 -47.21
CA ASN A 289 40.50 -68.25 -46.20
C ASN A 289 39.32 -67.42 -46.70
N TYR A 290 39.59 -66.40 -47.52
CA TYR A 290 38.53 -65.60 -48.17
C TYR A 290 37.79 -66.40 -49.25
N ALA A 291 38.50 -67.21 -50.06
CA ALA A 291 37.84 -68.07 -51.05
C ALA A 291 36.90 -69.09 -50.39
N LEU A 292 37.34 -69.67 -49.26
CA LEU A 292 36.55 -70.63 -48.48
C LEU A 292 35.31 -69.96 -47.85
N SER A 293 35.45 -68.74 -47.30
CA SER A 293 34.30 -68.01 -46.73
C SER A 293 33.28 -67.60 -47.78
N VAL A 294 33.71 -67.16 -48.97
CA VAL A 294 32.81 -66.83 -50.10
C VAL A 294 32.08 -68.09 -50.61
N PHE A 295 32.79 -69.20 -50.79
CA PHE A 295 32.17 -70.47 -51.18
C PHE A 295 31.11 -70.92 -50.17
N LEU A 296 31.47 -70.91 -48.88
CA LEU A 296 30.55 -71.30 -47.80
C LEU A 296 29.34 -70.36 -47.72
N GLY A 297 29.57 -69.05 -47.85
CA GLY A 297 28.50 -68.04 -47.91
C GLY A 297 27.56 -68.25 -49.10
N THR A 298 28.08 -68.63 -50.27
CA THR A 298 27.28 -68.93 -51.46
C THR A 298 26.42 -70.18 -51.27
N VAL A 299 26.98 -71.24 -50.67
CA VAL A 299 26.25 -72.46 -50.35
C VAL A 299 25.12 -72.19 -49.34
N VAL A 300 25.39 -71.40 -48.31
CA VAL A 300 24.38 -71.00 -47.32
C VAL A 300 23.28 -70.16 -47.96
N LEU A 301 23.62 -69.20 -48.82
CA LEU A 301 22.64 -68.41 -49.58
C LEU A 301 21.76 -69.30 -50.46
N LEU A 302 22.36 -70.24 -51.19
CA LEU A 302 21.64 -71.22 -52.01
C LEU A 302 20.70 -72.07 -51.16
N ALA A 303 21.17 -72.58 -50.02
CA ALA A 303 20.34 -73.36 -49.10
C ALA A 303 19.19 -72.52 -48.51
N TYR A 304 19.45 -71.27 -48.13
CA TYR A 304 18.43 -70.34 -47.66
C TYR A 304 17.39 -70.05 -48.75
N PHE A 305 17.82 -69.77 -49.99
CA PHE A 305 16.92 -69.54 -51.11
C PHE A 305 16.09 -70.78 -51.44
N LEU A 306 16.69 -71.97 -51.44
CA LEU A 306 15.97 -73.22 -51.68
C LEU A 306 14.99 -73.57 -50.55
N PHE A 307 15.32 -73.21 -49.30
CA PHE A 307 14.42 -73.36 -48.17
C PHE A 307 13.25 -72.36 -48.25
N MET A 308 13.52 -71.11 -48.63
CA MET A 308 12.52 -70.05 -48.77
C MET A 308 11.64 -70.22 -50.03
N ALA A 309 12.16 -70.82 -51.09
CA ALA A 309 11.44 -71.09 -52.34
C ALA A 309 10.57 -72.36 -52.27
N ARG A 310 10.54 -73.03 -51.12
CA ARG A 310 9.71 -74.21 -50.84
C ARG A 310 8.43 -73.80 -50.13
#